data_AF-A0A401I484-F1
#
_entry.id   AF-A0A401I484-F1
#
_cell.length_a   1.000
_cell.length_b   1.000
_cell.length_c   1.000
_cell.angle_alpha   90.00
_cell.angle_beta   90.00
_cell.angle_gamma   90.00
#
_symmetry.space_group_name_H-M   'P 1'
#
loop_
_entity.id
_entity.type
_entity.pdbx_description
1 polymer ?
#
loop_
_entity_poly.entity_id
_entity_poly.type
_entity_poly.pdbx_seq_one_letter_code
_entity_poly.pdbx_strand_id
1 'polypeptide(L)'
;MPGDASAANVNEEGAVPAATPGAGTEGHAANGPTFAEVSVHDPSVIRVDGTYYIYGSHLQSAKSDDLMSWTLISSGVHDGNPLIPNVTEEMAEALAWGQTDTFWAGDVIELADGRFYMYYSVCKGDSPRAAIGLAVADSPEGPFTDEGILLRSGMWGQPSEDGTIYDPTVHPNAIDPHTFYDREGLLWMVYGSYSGGIFILKLDPETGRPYPDQGYGGKLLGANHSRIEGPYILYSPDTEYYYLFLSYGGLDAAGGYSIRVARSESPDGPYVDAAGQPMIEAGGAPGSFFDDRAIEPYGAKLMGNYLMRRQLGEAGGGIGNGYVSPGHNSAYYDEETGRYYLIFHTRFPYRGEHHEVRTHQMFMNSDGWPVVAPHRYAGESIGAYTVAEAAGEYKLIRHGRDISAELKEADVVRLTEGGAIEGELTGVWTLTDGHQAELTVAGTVYRGVLIRQWDAVAGAETFAFTALSEQGEAIWGSRTVPRE
;
A
#
# COMPACT_ATOMS: atom_id res chain seq x y z
N MET A 1 32.58 -27.83 56.40
CA MET A 1 33.93 -27.49 55.90
C MET A 1 34.92 -28.38 56.63
N PRO A 2 35.73 -29.25 55.98
CA PRO A 2 35.87 -29.62 54.55
C PRO A 2 35.05 -30.91 54.26
N GLY A 3 34.94 -31.55 53.09
CA GLY A 3 35.61 -31.46 51.79
C GLY A 3 35.72 -32.89 51.23
N ASP A 4 34.87 -33.19 50.24
CA ASP A 4 34.94 -34.18 49.14
C ASP A 4 35.35 -35.66 49.32
N ALA A 5 34.50 -36.56 48.79
CA ALA A 5 34.88 -37.85 48.20
C ALA A 5 33.76 -38.41 47.29
N SER A 6 34.20 -39.12 46.25
CA SER A 6 33.53 -39.46 44.99
C SER A 6 32.61 -40.70 44.94
N ALA A 7 31.68 -40.65 43.98
CA ALA A 7 31.21 -41.67 43.01
C ALA A 7 30.66 -43.05 43.46
N ALA A 8 29.44 -43.39 42.98
CA ALA A 8 29.09 -44.74 42.50
C ALA A 8 27.80 -44.79 41.62
N ASN A 9 27.97 -45.49 40.50
CA ASN A 9 27.10 -46.03 39.44
C ASN A 9 25.60 -46.40 39.65
N VAL A 10 24.82 -46.01 38.62
CA VAL A 10 23.81 -46.72 37.77
C VAL A 10 23.12 -48.02 38.23
N ASN A 11 21.77 -48.06 38.18
CA ASN A 11 20.97 -48.81 37.17
C ASN A 11 19.44 -48.75 37.36
N GLU A 12 18.74 -48.67 36.21
CA GLU A 12 17.37 -49.16 35.87
C GLU A 12 16.16 -48.52 36.60
N GLU A 13 15.01 -48.21 36.00
CA GLU A 13 14.28 -48.77 34.86
C GLU A 13 13.08 -47.83 34.53
N GLY A 14 12.56 -47.82 33.30
CA GLY A 14 11.18 -47.36 33.01
C GLY A 14 11.01 -46.35 31.88
N ALA A 15 10.92 -46.84 30.64
CA ALA A 15 10.42 -46.09 29.49
C ALA A 15 8.90 -45.90 29.56
N VAL A 16 8.41 -44.71 29.19
CA VAL A 16 7.00 -44.40 28.91
C VAL A 16 6.94 -43.72 27.54
N PRO A 17 6.05 -44.13 26.62
CA PRO A 17 6.15 -43.79 25.20
C PRO A 17 5.79 -42.32 24.92
N ALA A 18 6.43 -41.77 23.89
CA ALA A 18 6.16 -40.46 23.34
C ALA A 18 4.71 -40.37 22.81
N ALA A 19 3.96 -39.40 23.33
CA ALA A 19 2.69 -38.98 22.75
C ALA A 19 2.96 -38.07 21.54
N THR A 20 2.37 -38.42 20.42
CA THR A 20 2.33 -37.65 19.17
C THR A 20 1.81 -36.22 19.42
N PRO A 21 2.40 -35.16 18.83
CA PRO A 21 1.80 -33.83 18.91
C PRO A 21 0.52 -33.83 18.07
N GLY A 22 -0.62 -33.67 18.75
CA GLY A 22 -1.88 -33.33 18.09
C GLY A 22 -1.83 -31.91 17.55
N ALA A 23 -2.57 -31.69 16.46
CA ALA A 23 -2.74 -30.41 15.77
C ALA A 23 -2.97 -29.26 16.77
N GLY A 24 -2.09 -28.26 16.72
CA GLY A 24 -2.23 -27.03 17.47
C GLY A 24 -3.40 -26.23 16.93
N THR A 25 -4.46 -26.11 17.73
CA THR A 25 -5.43 -25.03 17.62
C THR A 25 -4.72 -23.74 18.02
N GLU A 26 -4.58 -22.79 17.08
CA GLU A 26 -4.12 -21.44 17.38
C GLU A 26 -5.06 -20.81 18.42
N GLY A 27 -4.52 -20.52 19.60
CA GLY A 27 -5.26 -19.87 20.67
C GLY A 27 -5.51 -18.41 20.30
N HIS A 28 -6.77 -18.05 20.03
CA HIS A 28 -7.18 -16.66 20.05
C HIS A 28 -6.93 -16.09 21.44
N ALA A 29 -6.08 -15.06 21.54
CA ALA A 29 -5.83 -14.37 22.78
C ALA A 29 -7.15 -13.79 23.31
N ALA A 30 -7.42 -13.96 24.61
CA ALA A 30 -8.66 -13.57 25.28
C ALA A 30 -9.00 -12.05 25.26
N ASN A 31 -8.22 -11.22 24.56
CA ASN A 31 -8.30 -9.74 24.56
C ASN A 31 -8.38 -9.10 23.15
N GLY A 32 -8.58 -9.87 22.07
CA GLY A 32 -8.59 -9.33 20.69
C GLY A 32 -7.20 -8.90 20.18
N PRO A 33 -7.09 -8.48 18.91
CA PRO A 33 -5.84 -8.00 18.30
C PRO A 33 -5.38 -6.68 18.94
N THR A 34 -4.06 -6.49 19.03
CA THR A 34 -3.43 -5.27 19.54
C THR A 34 -2.77 -4.50 18.39
N PHE A 35 -2.91 -3.18 18.41
CA PHE A 35 -2.32 -2.27 17.43
C PHE A 35 -1.43 -1.25 18.11
N ALA A 36 -0.32 -0.90 17.47
CA ALA A 36 0.54 0.21 17.85
C ALA A 36 0.75 1.11 16.64
N GLU A 37 0.28 2.36 16.75
CA GLU A 37 0.25 3.30 15.63
C GLU A 37 1.58 4.05 15.49
N VAL A 38 1.97 4.29 14.25
CA VAL A 38 3.09 5.17 13.87
C VAL A 38 2.65 6.15 12.79
N SER A 39 3.34 7.27 12.71
CA SER A 39 3.18 8.26 11.63
C SER A 39 4.41 8.22 10.74
N VAL A 40 4.29 7.48 9.64
CA VAL A 40 5.23 7.47 8.51
C VAL A 40 4.41 7.89 7.29
N HIS A 41 4.72 9.04 6.71
CA HIS A 41 4.09 9.47 5.46
C HIS A 41 4.77 8.73 4.30
N ASP A 42 4.00 8.32 3.30
CA ASP A 42 4.50 7.60 2.10
C ASP A 42 5.29 6.30 2.41
N PRO A 43 4.70 5.33 3.13
CA PRO A 43 5.43 4.15 3.59
C PRO A 43 5.75 3.15 2.46
N SER A 44 7.04 2.95 2.14
CA SER A 44 7.56 1.85 1.32
C SER A 44 8.02 0.67 2.17
N VAL A 45 7.53 -0.53 1.87
CA VAL A 45 7.72 -1.74 2.70
C VAL A 45 8.83 -2.65 2.15
N ILE A 46 9.61 -3.21 3.06
CA ILE A 46 10.54 -4.34 2.82
C ILE A 46 10.44 -5.30 4.01
N ARG A 47 10.63 -6.60 3.78
CA ARG A 47 10.73 -7.62 4.84
C ARG A 47 12.15 -8.17 4.88
N VAL A 48 12.79 -8.10 6.04
CA VAL A 48 14.16 -8.55 6.29
C VAL A 48 14.17 -9.43 7.52
N ASP A 49 14.64 -10.67 7.39
CA ASP A 49 14.74 -11.64 8.50
C ASP A 49 13.46 -11.76 9.36
N GLY A 50 12.29 -11.76 8.71
CA GLY A 50 10.98 -11.88 9.36
C GLY A 50 10.42 -10.57 9.93
N THR A 51 11.17 -9.47 9.89
CA THR A 51 10.73 -8.14 10.32
C THR A 51 10.30 -7.32 9.11
N TYR A 52 9.13 -6.69 9.17
CA TYR A 52 8.72 -5.69 8.20
C TYR A 52 9.28 -4.33 8.59
N TYR A 53 9.88 -3.65 7.63
CA TYR A 53 10.33 -2.27 7.73
C TYR A 53 9.50 -1.42 6.78
N ILE A 54 9.21 -0.20 7.19
CA ILE A 54 8.68 0.85 6.32
C ILE A 54 9.56 2.08 6.38
N TYR A 55 9.83 2.67 5.22
CA TYR A 55 10.55 3.93 5.06
C TYR A 55 9.63 4.90 4.35
N GLY A 56 9.65 6.16 4.75
CA GLY A 56 8.81 7.16 4.13
C GLY A 56 9.46 8.53 4.07
N SER A 57 8.65 9.51 3.73
CA SER A 57 9.05 10.92 3.68
C SER A 57 9.66 11.38 5.01
N HIS A 58 10.44 12.46 4.95
CA HIS A 58 11.07 13.11 6.11
C HIS A 58 12.02 12.20 6.91
N LEU A 59 12.61 11.18 6.27
CA LEU A 59 13.40 10.12 6.92
C LEU A 59 12.67 9.46 8.09
N GLN A 60 11.36 9.30 7.94
CA GLN A 60 10.53 8.53 8.85
C GLN A 60 10.68 7.04 8.53
N SER A 61 10.84 6.21 9.55
CA SER A 61 10.82 4.77 9.38
C SER A 61 10.27 4.07 10.62
N ALA A 62 9.71 2.89 10.41
CA ALA A 62 9.21 2.04 11.47
C ALA A 62 9.38 0.57 11.13
N LYS A 63 9.24 -0.31 12.12
CA LYS A 63 9.24 -1.76 11.93
C LYS A 63 8.11 -2.46 12.67
N SER A 64 7.76 -3.65 12.21
CA SER A 64 6.75 -4.52 12.80
C SER A 64 7.02 -5.97 12.44
N ASP A 65 6.75 -6.89 13.36
CA ASP A 65 6.83 -8.34 13.08
C ASP A 65 5.48 -8.90 12.59
N ASP A 66 4.40 -8.14 12.75
CA ASP A 66 3.01 -8.62 12.58
C ASP A 66 2.14 -7.71 11.69
N LEU A 67 2.71 -6.62 11.15
CA LEU A 67 2.05 -5.56 10.38
C LEU A 67 0.92 -4.81 11.12
N MET A 68 0.73 -5.06 12.42
CA MET A 68 -0.31 -4.48 13.27
C MET A 68 0.27 -3.53 14.31
N SER A 69 1.37 -3.96 14.95
CA SER A 69 2.07 -3.23 16.00
C SER A 69 3.39 -2.70 15.46
N TRP A 70 3.43 -1.41 15.19
CA TRP A 70 4.60 -0.73 14.64
C TRP A 70 5.42 -0.04 15.73
N THR A 71 6.74 -0.07 15.57
CA THR A 71 7.70 0.67 16.39
C THR A 71 8.47 1.64 15.51
N LEU A 72 8.39 2.93 15.83
CA LEU A 72 9.12 3.98 15.12
C LEU A 72 10.63 3.82 15.32
N ILE A 73 11.40 3.86 14.24
CA ILE A 73 12.87 3.80 14.24
C ILE A 73 13.42 5.22 14.12
N SER A 74 12.90 6.00 13.17
CA SER A 74 13.38 7.36 12.90
C SER A 74 12.22 8.29 12.58
N SER A 75 12.43 9.59 12.81
CA SER A 75 11.51 10.64 12.37
C SER A 75 12.22 11.98 12.29
N GLY A 76 12.00 12.69 11.20
CA GLY A 76 12.53 14.02 10.96
C GLY A 76 13.94 14.00 10.38
N VAL A 77 14.27 15.09 9.70
CA VAL A 77 15.56 15.27 9.03
C VAL A 77 16.43 16.15 9.90
N HIS A 78 17.34 15.52 10.62
CA HIS A 78 18.26 16.21 11.53
C HIS A 78 19.52 15.37 11.72
N ASP A 79 20.63 16.02 12.06
CA ASP A 79 21.85 15.30 12.47
C ASP A 79 21.54 14.45 13.72
N GLY A 80 22.02 13.22 13.73
CA GLY A 80 21.71 12.19 14.71
C GLY A 80 20.50 11.32 14.37
N ASN A 81 19.82 11.53 13.23
CA ASN A 81 18.87 10.54 12.72
C ASN A 81 19.61 9.20 12.47
N PRO A 82 19.10 8.04 12.95
CA PRO A 82 19.83 6.78 12.87
C PRO A 82 20.04 6.29 11.43
N LEU A 83 19.15 6.63 10.51
CA LEU A 83 19.28 6.24 9.10
C LEU A 83 20.45 6.99 8.44
N ILE A 84 20.60 8.29 8.69
CA ILE A 84 21.67 9.12 8.11
C ILE A 84 22.17 10.09 9.19
N PRO A 85 23.19 9.71 9.98
CA PRO A 85 23.59 10.47 11.17
C PRO A 85 24.08 11.89 10.91
N ASN A 86 24.70 12.16 9.77
CA ASN A 86 25.24 13.46 9.35
C ASN A 86 24.48 14.01 8.13
N VAL A 87 23.15 13.80 8.08
CA VAL A 87 22.31 14.05 6.90
C VAL A 87 22.52 15.40 6.21
N THR A 88 22.78 16.48 6.96
CA THR A 88 22.98 17.81 6.38
C THR A 88 24.29 17.95 5.60
N GLU A 89 25.31 17.17 5.96
CA GLU A 89 26.60 17.08 5.25
C GLU A 89 26.57 15.97 4.21
N GLU A 90 26.14 14.78 4.60
CA GLU A 90 26.08 13.57 3.75
C GLU A 90 25.26 13.82 2.47
N MET A 91 24.11 14.49 2.62
CA MET A 91 23.13 14.67 1.54
C MET A 91 23.12 16.10 0.98
N ALA A 92 24.20 16.86 1.22
CA ALA A 92 24.25 18.29 0.95
C ALA A 92 23.97 18.63 -0.53
N GLU A 93 24.45 17.82 -1.47
CA GLU A 93 24.23 18.04 -2.90
C GLU A 93 22.75 17.91 -3.27
N ALA A 94 22.09 16.85 -2.80
CA ALA A 94 20.68 16.60 -3.03
C ALA A 94 19.82 17.71 -2.42
N LEU A 95 20.02 18.02 -1.14
CA LEU A 95 19.28 19.07 -0.43
C LEU A 95 19.45 20.44 -1.11
N ALA A 96 20.67 20.77 -1.56
CA ALA A 96 20.94 22.00 -2.30
C ALA A 96 20.23 22.03 -3.66
N TRP A 97 20.20 20.91 -4.39
CA TRP A 97 19.48 20.82 -5.66
C TRP A 97 17.97 21.02 -5.48
N GLY A 98 17.39 20.27 -4.54
CA GLY A 98 15.97 20.33 -4.18
C GLY A 98 15.56 21.61 -3.45
N GLN A 99 16.51 22.43 -3.00
CA GLN A 99 16.26 23.67 -2.25
C GLN A 99 15.35 23.43 -1.04
N THR A 100 15.61 22.34 -0.34
CA THR A 100 14.78 21.82 0.76
C THR A 100 15.67 21.38 1.91
N ASP A 101 15.08 21.31 3.10
CA ASP A 101 15.69 20.75 4.31
C ASP A 101 15.09 19.38 4.67
N THR A 102 14.27 18.81 3.79
CA THR A 102 13.60 17.53 4.03
C THR A 102 13.66 16.58 2.83
N PHE A 103 13.38 15.31 3.11
CA PHE A 103 13.24 14.23 2.13
C PHE A 103 11.77 13.98 1.84
N TRP A 104 11.48 13.59 0.62
CA TRP A 104 10.18 13.09 0.18
C TRP A 104 10.24 11.56 0.10
N ALA A 105 9.22 10.92 -0.46
CA ALA A 105 9.10 9.47 -0.49
C ALA A 105 10.36 8.82 -1.05
N GLY A 106 10.78 7.74 -0.40
CA GLY A 106 11.93 6.94 -0.79
C GLY A 106 11.63 5.47 -0.60
N ASP A 107 12.47 4.64 -1.18
CA ASP A 107 12.33 3.20 -1.16
C ASP A 107 13.63 2.53 -0.74
N VAL A 108 13.54 1.39 -0.06
CA VAL A 108 14.70 0.60 0.36
C VAL A 108 14.52 -0.82 -0.12
N ILE A 109 15.51 -1.31 -0.86
CA ILE A 109 15.58 -2.68 -1.37
C ILE A 109 16.91 -3.33 -0.96
N GLU A 110 16.88 -4.62 -0.65
CA GLU A 110 18.09 -5.44 -0.52
C GLU A 110 18.53 -5.94 -1.90
N LEU A 111 19.79 -5.70 -2.28
CA LEU A 111 20.35 -6.21 -3.53
C LEU A 111 21.17 -7.50 -3.30
N ALA A 112 21.62 -8.12 -4.40
CA ALA A 112 22.28 -9.42 -4.37
C ALA A 112 23.59 -9.48 -3.55
N ASP A 113 24.17 -8.33 -3.20
CA ASP A 113 25.33 -8.22 -2.32
C ASP A 113 24.98 -8.24 -0.82
N GLY A 114 23.67 -8.33 -0.48
CA GLY A 114 23.15 -8.33 0.88
C GLY A 114 23.12 -6.95 1.54
N ARG A 115 23.35 -5.87 0.78
CA ARG A 115 23.27 -4.50 1.28
C ARG A 115 21.92 -3.87 0.92
N PHE A 116 21.58 -2.84 1.68
CA PHE A 116 20.32 -2.10 1.56
C PHE A 116 20.54 -0.81 0.79
N TYR A 117 19.78 -0.63 -0.28
CA TYR A 117 19.88 0.48 -1.22
C TYR A 117 18.65 1.37 -1.03
N MET A 118 18.87 2.55 -0.44
CA MET A 118 17.85 3.59 -0.28
C MET A 118 17.84 4.51 -1.51
N TYR A 119 16.80 4.40 -2.32
CA TYR A 119 16.48 5.37 -3.35
C TYR A 119 15.71 6.51 -2.70
N TYR A 120 16.42 7.58 -2.35
CA TYR A 120 15.83 8.73 -1.68
C TYR A 120 15.39 9.78 -2.70
N SER A 121 14.48 10.66 -2.29
CA SER A 121 14.12 11.82 -3.11
C SER A 121 14.02 13.12 -2.31
N VAL A 122 14.28 14.24 -2.99
CA VAL A 122 14.20 15.60 -2.45
C VAL A 122 13.52 16.49 -3.47
N CYS A 123 12.67 17.42 -3.02
CA CYS A 123 11.94 18.32 -3.89
C CYS A 123 11.69 19.66 -3.20
N LYS A 124 11.67 20.73 -4.00
CA LYS A 124 11.37 22.10 -3.54
C LYS A 124 9.92 22.27 -3.06
N GLY A 125 9.02 21.41 -3.55
CA GLY A 125 7.60 21.37 -3.20
C GLY A 125 6.69 22.29 -4.01
N ASP A 126 7.13 23.51 -4.31
CA ASP A 126 6.35 24.44 -5.15
C ASP A 126 6.57 24.26 -6.67
N SER A 127 7.48 23.37 -7.05
CA SER A 127 7.90 23.12 -8.42
C SER A 127 8.63 21.77 -8.51
N PRO A 128 8.72 21.14 -9.71
CA PRO A 128 9.39 19.85 -9.88
C PRO A 128 10.93 19.98 -9.89
N ARG A 129 11.46 20.86 -9.05
CA ARG A 129 12.89 21.01 -8.78
C ARG A 129 13.27 19.93 -7.78
N ALA A 130 13.61 18.76 -8.30
CA ALA A 130 13.77 17.55 -7.51
C ALA A 130 14.91 16.67 -8.00
N ALA A 131 15.33 15.74 -7.14
CA ALA A 131 16.30 14.72 -7.45
C ALA A 131 15.93 13.39 -6.78
N ILE A 132 16.21 12.29 -7.48
CA ILE A 132 16.35 10.95 -6.91
C ILE A 132 17.85 10.65 -6.79
N GLY A 133 18.28 10.21 -5.62
CA GLY A 133 19.63 9.73 -5.40
C GLY A 133 19.64 8.34 -4.75
N LEU A 134 20.83 7.81 -4.54
CA LEU A 134 21.04 6.49 -3.96
C LEU A 134 21.92 6.61 -2.72
N ALA A 135 21.55 5.93 -1.64
CA ALA A 135 22.41 5.74 -0.48
C ALA A 135 22.43 4.26 -0.08
N VAL A 136 23.53 3.75 0.48
CA VAL A 136 23.72 2.32 0.75
C VAL A 136 24.11 2.06 2.20
N ALA A 137 23.57 1.00 2.79
CA ALA A 137 23.87 0.54 4.15
C ALA A 137 24.07 -0.99 4.22
N ASP A 138 24.82 -1.46 5.22
CA ASP A 138 24.95 -2.89 5.53
C ASP A 138 23.80 -3.42 6.40
N SER A 139 22.90 -2.55 6.85
CA SER A 139 21.79 -2.84 7.78
C SER A 139 20.55 -2.07 7.34
N PRO A 140 19.33 -2.62 7.51
CA PRO A 140 18.09 -1.92 7.16
C PRO A 140 17.90 -0.66 8.03
N GLU A 141 18.46 -0.62 9.24
CA GLU A 141 18.36 0.54 10.14
C GLU A 141 19.50 1.56 9.93
N GLY A 142 20.29 1.42 8.86
CA GLY A 142 21.40 2.30 8.53
C GLY A 142 22.68 2.00 9.33
N PRO A 143 23.66 2.93 9.32
CA PRO A 143 23.62 4.20 8.60
C PRO A 143 23.78 4.01 7.09
N PHE A 144 23.00 4.77 6.31
CA PHE A 144 23.11 4.87 4.86
C PHE A 144 24.15 5.93 4.49
N THR A 145 25.02 5.60 3.54
CA THR A 145 26.06 6.48 2.97
C THR A 145 25.66 6.89 1.56
N ASP A 146 25.78 8.18 1.22
CA ASP A 146 25.37 8.69 -0.09
C ASP A 146 26.27 8.17 -1.22
N GLU A 147 25.64 7.70 -2.29
CA GLU A 147 26.26 7.30 -3.55
C GLU A 147 25.94 8.31 -4.67
N GLY A 148 25.27 9.41 -4.33
CA GLY A 148 25.01 10.56 -5.19
C GLY A 148 23.70 10.51 -5.96
N ILE A 149 23.41 11.62 -6.64
CA ILE A 149 22.19 11.82 -7.42
C ILE A 149 22.19 10.98 -8.70
N LEU A 150 21.09 10.27 -8.94
CA LEU A 150 20.85 9.46 -10.14
C LEU A 150 20.08 10.24 -11.21
N LEU A 151 19.06 11.01 -10.82
CA LEU A 151 18.18 11.73 -11.73
C LEU A 151 17.84 13.10 -11.17
N ARG A 152 17.68 14.08 -12.05
CA ARG A 152 17.20 15.43 -11.70
C ARG A 152 16.01 15.84 -12.56
N SER A 153 15.19 16.72 -12.00
CA SER A 153 14.14 17.45 -12.70
C SER A 153 14.17 18.94 -12.32
N GLY A 154 13.48 19.78 -13.09
CA GLY A 154 13.36 21.21 -12.80
C GLY A 154 14.62 22.02 -13.11
N MET A 155 15.43 21.57 -14.08
CA MET A 155 16.53 22.34 -14.67
C MET A 155 16.02 23.31 -15.75
N TRP A 156 15.35 24.37 -15.32
CA TRP A 156 14.70 25.32 -16.22
C TRP A 156 15.62 25.87 -17.31
N GLY A 157 15.22 25.70 -18.57
CA GLY A 157 15.97 26.20 -19.73
C GLY A 157 17.30 25.49 -19.99
N GLN A 158 17.55 24.34 -19.35
CA GLN A 158 18.73 23.51 -19.56
C GLN A 158 18.32 22.12 -20.07
N PRO A 159 19.23 21.41 -20.77
CA PRO A 159 19.04 20.00 -21.08
C PRO A 159 18.76 19.17 -19.82
N SER A 160 17.74 18.32 -19.88
CA SER A 160 17.41 17.28 -18.89
C SER A 160 18.13 15.96 -19.17
N GLU A 161 17.79 14.92 -18.40
CA GLU A 161 18.41 13.60 -18.47
C GLU A 161 18.29 12.93 -19.85
N ASP A 162 17.26 13.28 -20.62
CA ASP A 162 17.05 12.82 -22.01
C ASP A 162 17.75 13.70 -23.07
N GLY A 163 18.46 14.75 -22.65
CA GLY A 163 19.17 15.70 -23.51
C GLY A 163 18.31 16.80 -24.13
N THR A 164 16.99 16.80 -23.91
CA THR A 164 16.09 17.88 -24.38
C THR A 164 15.87 18.93 -23.28
N ILE A 165 15.29 20.09 -23.56
CA ILE A 165 15.06 21.09 -22.50
C ILE A 165 13.97 20.59 -21.55
N TYR A 166 14.22 20.67 -20.24
CA TYR A 166 13.25 20.21 -19.24
C TYR A 166 11.87 20.88 -19.40
N ASP A 167 10.83 20.07 -19.63
CA ASP A 167 9.44 20.48 -19.72
C ASP A 167 8.57 19.61 -18.80
N PRO A 168 8.00 20.17 -17.72
CA PRO A 168 7.25 19.41 -16.72
C PRO A 168 5.86 18.97 -17.21
N THR A 169 5.47 19.30 -18.44
CA THR A 169 4.25 18.75 -19.05
C THR A 169 4.46 17.36 -19.64
N VAL A 170 5.73 17.00 -19.93
CA VAL A 170 6.13 15.73 -20.55
C VAL A 170 7.23 14.98 -19.80
N HIS A 171 8.09 15.67 -19.05
CA HIS A 171 9.13 15.08 -18.21
C HIS A 171 8.65 14.91 -16.76
N PRO A 172 9.11 13.86 -16.07
CA PRO A 172 8.69 13.58 -14.70
C PRO A 172 9.19 14.65 -13.73
N ASN A 173 8.53 14.71 -12.57
CA ASN A 173 9.20 15.15 -11.35
C ASN A 173 10.02 13.97 -10.82
N ALA A 174 11.33 14.13 -10.62
CA ALA A 174 12.21 13.06 -10.17
C ALA A 174 12.08 12.86 -8.66
N ILE A 175 10.98 12.21 -8.25
CA ILE A 175 10.65 11.78 -6.87
C ILE A 175 9.85 10.47 -6.90
N ASP A 176 9.50 9.97 -5.72
CA ASP A 176 8.66 8.78 -5.47
C ASP A 176 9.18 7.51 -6.15
N PRO A 177 10.44 7.12 -5.94
CA PRO A 177 10.97 5.90 -6.51
C PRO A 177 10.39 4.66 -5.80
N HIS A 178 10.18 3.60 -6.57
CA HIS A 178 10.02 2.24 -6.07
C HIS A 178 10.86 1.30 -6.94
N THR A 179 11.77 0.57 -6.30
CA THR A 179 12.71 -0.34 -6.95
C THR A 179 12.32 -1.78 -6.66
N PHE A 180 12.25 -2.61 -7.70
CA PHE A 180 11.80 -3.99 -7.58
C PHE A 180 12.49 -4.90 -8.60
N TYR A 181 12.56 -6.18 -8.25
CA TYR A 181 12.92 -7.22 -9.20
C TYR A 181 11.67 -7.71 -9.95
N ASP A 182 11.81 -7.89 -11.26
CA ASP A 182 10.83 -8.63 -12.04
C ASP A 182 11.00 -10.15 -11.85
N ARG A 183 10.06 -10.94 -12.38
CA ARG A 183 10.09 -12.41 -12.25
C ARG A 183 11.28 -13.06 -12.97
N GLU A 184 11.94 -12.35 -13.88
CA GLU A 184 13.16 -12.76 -14.57
C GLU A 184 14.45 -12.34 -13.83
N GLY A 185 14.33 -11.65 -12.69
CA GLY A 185 15.45 -11.18 -11.88
C GLY A 185 16.11 -9.91 -12.40
N LEU A 186 15.46 -9.16 -13.30
CA LEU A 186 15.92 -7.84 -13.71
C LEU A 186 15.45 -6.79 -12.70
N LEU A 187 16.31 -5.83 -12.41
CA LEU A 187 16.01 -4.73 -11.49
C LEU A 187 15.40 -3.55 -12.25
N TRP A 188 14.32 -3.00 -11.71
CA TRP A 188 13.59 -1.87 -12.27
C TRP A 188 13.34 -0.82 -11.19
N MET A 189 13.22 0.45 -11.58
CA MET A 189 12.73 1.53 -10.74
C MET A 189 11.61 2.27 -11.45
N VAL A 190 10.40 2.22 -10.87
CA VAL A 190 9.28 3.07 -11.29
C VAL A 190 9.27 4.33 -10.41
N TYR A 191 8.96 5.48 -10.99
CA TYR A 191 8.98 6.75 -10.26
C TYR A 191 8.13 7.83 -10.93
N GLY A 192 7.92 8.92 -10.22
CA GLY A 192 7.29 10.13 -10.74
C GLY A 192 6.09 10.60 -9.92
N SER A 193 5.92 11.91 -9.89
CA SER A 193 4.76 12.57 -9.30
C SER A 193 4.36 13.75 -10.16
N TYR A 194 3.08 13.78 -10.51
CA TYR A 194 2.45 14.83 -11.25
C TYR A 194 3.17 15.08 -12.59
N SER A 195 3.44 16.35 -12.92
CA SER A 195 4.26 16.78 -14.06
C SER A 195 4.01 15.96 -15.34
N GLY A 196 5.06 15.42 -15.96
CA GLY A 196 4.98 14.63 -17.18
C GLY A 196 4.47 13.21 -16.99
N GLY A 197 4.26 12.76 -15.75
CA GLY A 197 3.70 11.45 -15.41
C GLY A 197 4.67 10.48 -14.76
N ILE A 198 4.35 9.20 -14.87
CA ILE A 198 5.03 8.07 -14.24
C ILE A 198 5.94 7.39 -15.26
N PHE A 199 7.17 7.10 -14.85
CA PHE A 199 8.22 6.55 -15.69
C PHE A 199 8.86 5.32 -15.03
N ILE A 200 9.51 4.49 -15.84
CA ILE A 200 10.23 3.32 -15.39
C ILE A 200 11.62 3.23 -16.03
N LEU A 201 12.63 2.88 -15.23
CA LEU A 201 14.00 2.68 -15.64
C LEU A 201 14.44 1.25 -15.35
N LYS A 202 15.26 0.70 -16.22
CA LYS A 202 15.99 -0.53 -15.94
C LYS A 202 17.27 -0.21 -15.18
N LEU A 203 17.53 -0.94 -14.11
CA LEU A 203 18.70 -0.78 -13.27
C LEU A 203 19.67 -1.96 -13.41
N ASP A 204 20.94 -1.70 -13.17
CA ASP A 204 21.97 -2.71 -13.00
C ASP A 204 21.88 -3.31 -11.58
N PRO A 205 21.59 -4.62 -11.44
CA PRO A 205 21.42 -5.26 -10.14
C PRO A 205 22.72 -5.35 -9.31
N GLU A 206 23.89 -5.15 -9.92
CA GLU A 206 25.17 -5.14 -9.19
C GLU A 206 25.47 -3.78 -8.54
N THR A 207 24.94 -2.70 -9.11
CA THR A 207 25.27 -1.33 -8.70
C THR A 207 24.08 -0.52 -8.18
N GLY A 208 22.85 -0.97 -8.43
CA GLY A 208 21.63 -0.21 -8.16
C GLY A 208 21.47 1.05 -9.03
N ARG A 209 22.28 1.21 -10.09
CA ARG A 209 22.24 2.40 -10.94
C ARG A 209 21.47 2.15 -12.24
N PRO A 210 20.82 3.17 -12.83
CA PRO A 210 20.23 3.02 -14.15
C PRO A 210 21.28 2.65 -15.20
N TYR A 211 20.93 1.76 -16.12
CA TYR A 211 21.74 1.58 -17.33
C TYR A 211 21.86 2.91 -18.10
N PRO A 212 22.99 3.16 -18.79
CA PRO A 212 23.22 4.39 -19.53
C PRO A 212 22.21 4.58 -20.69
N ASP A 213 22.11 5.82 -21.17
CA ASP A 213 21.36 6.22 -22.37
C ASP A 213 19.84 5.96 -22.33
N GLN A 214 19.24 5.88 -21.12
CA GLN A 214 17.78 5.76 -20.95
C GLN A 214 17.04 7.11 -20.81
N GLY A 215 17.76 8.19 -20.52
CA GLY A 215 17.14 9.47 -20.12
C GLY A 215 16.24 9.29 -18.90
N TYR A 216 14.99 9.73 -18.99
CA TYR A 216 13.97 9.46 -17.95
C TYR A 216 13.34 8.06 -18.02
N GLY A 217 13.75 7.21 -18.96
CA GLY A 217 13.20 5.86 -19.11
C GLY A 217 11.88 5.81 -19.88
N GLY A 218 11.18 4.68 -19.74
CA GLY A 218 9.90 4.43 -20.39
C GLY A 218 8.74 5.09 -19.67
N LYS A 219 7.90 5.85 -20.38
CA LYS A 219 6.70 6.45 -19.80
C LYS A 219 5.57 5.43 -19.67
N LEU A 220 4.97 5.33 -18.50
CA LEU A 220 3.84 4.42 -18.23
C LEU A 220 2.48 5.11 -18.34
N LEU A 221 2.35 6.34 -17.82
CA LEU A 221 1.10 7.12 -17.83
C LEU A 221 1.35 8.58 -17.39
N GLY A 222 0.27 9.38 -17.33
CA GLY A 222 0.29 10.77 -16.85
C GLY A 222 0.72 11.75 -17.93
N ALA A 223 0.31 13.01 -17.83
CA ALA A 223 0.79 14.12 -18.64
C ALA A 223 0.26 15.44 -18.06
N ASN A 224 0.84 16.58 -18.47
CA ASN A 224 0.24 17.90 -18.25
C ASN A 224 -0.15 18.16 -16.78
N HIS A 225 0.73 17.77 -15.85
CA HIS A 225 0.51 17.93 -14.42
C HIS A 225 -0.74 17.19 -13.92
N SER A 226 -0.99 15.97 -14.40
CA SER A 226 -2.05 15.12 -13.84
C SER A 226 -1.76 14.81 -12.38
N ARG A 227 -2.74 14.87 -11.47
CA ARG A 227 -2.52 14.58 -10.04
C ARG A 227 -2.41 13.08 -9.78
N ILE A 228 -1.29 12.49 -10.19
CA ILE A 228 -0.98 11.06 -10.07
C ILE A 228 0.46 10.92 -9.57
N GLU A 229 0.68 10.13 -8.52
CA GLU A 229 1.99 9.94 -7.88
C GLU A 229 2.08 8.62 -7.10
N GLY A 230 3.21 8.40 -6.40
CA GLY A 230 3.46 7.23 -5.57
C GLY A 230 3.30 5.90 -6.30
N PRO A 231 4.01 5.67 -7.43
CA PRO A 231 3.92 4.43 -8.16
C PRO A 231 4.57 3.28 -7.39
N TYR A 232 3.87 2.15 -7.27
CA TYR A 232 4.40 0.92 -6.69
C TYR A 232 4.01 -0.28 -7.54
N ILE A 233 4.94 -1.18 -7.84
CA ILE A 233 4.70 -2.34 -8.70
C ILE A 233 4.84 -3.63 -7.90
N LEU A 234 3.79 -4.44 -7.86
CA LEU A 234 3.84 -5.76 -7.24
C LEU A 234 3.55 -6.84 -8.29
N TYR A 235 4.45 -7.82 -8.43
CA TYR A 235 4.17 -9.02 -9.20
C TYR A 235 3.31 -9.99 -8.39
N SER A 236 2.29 -10.60 -9.01
CA SER A 236 1.49 -11.66 -8.42
C SER A 236 1.78 -13.00 -9.10
N PRO A 237 2.29 -14.01 -8.37
CA PRO A 237 2.43 -15.35 -8.93
C PRO A 237 1.08 -16.05 -9.17
N ASP A 238 0.00 -15.62 -8.51
CA ASP A 238 -1.33 -16.22 -8.67
C ASP A 238 -2.00 -15.84 -9.99
N THR A 239 -1.70 -14.65 -10.51
CA THR A 239 -2.31 -14.12 -11.73
C THR A 239 -1.32 -13.89 -12.87
N GLU A 240 -0.02 -14.01 -12.60
CA GLU A 240 1.09 -13.72 -13.51
C GLU A 240 1.09 -12.28 -14.06
N TYR A 241 0.47 -11.33 -13.33
CA TYR A 241 0.46 -9.91 -13.65
C TYR A 241 1.35 -9.09 -12.71
N TYR A 242 1.92 -8.03 -13.25
CA TYR A 242 2.43 -6.89 -12.50
C TYR A 242 1.30 -5.90 -12.25
N TYR A 243 1.06 -5.52 -10.99
CA TYR A 243 0.08 -4.51 -10.60
C TYR A 243 0.77 -3.20 -10.28
N LEU A 244 0.47 -2.16 -11.05
CA LEU A 244 0.91 -0.80 -10.82
C LEU A 244 -0.11 -0.08 -9.94
N PHE A 245 0.23 0.09 -8.67
CA PHE A 245 -0.49 0.93 -7.73
C PHE A 245 -0.09 2.38 -7.90
N LEU A 246 -1.06 3.28 -7.74
CA LEU A 246 -0.92 4.72 -7.93
C LEU A 246 -1.82 5.44 -6.94
N SER A 247 -1.44 6.67 -6.60
CA SER A 247 -2.31 7.56 -5.84
C SER A 247 -2.80 8.72 -6.71
N TYR A 248 -4.11 8.92 -6.72
CA TYR A 248 -4.77 9.96 -7.52
C TYR A 248 -5.30 11.06 -6.60
N GLY A 249 -5.21 12.31 -7.06
CA GLY A 249 -5.64 13.49 -6.30
C GLY A 249 -4.53 14.08 -5.42
N GLY A 250 -4.91 14.95 -4.49
CA GLY A 250 -3.99 15.58 -3.55
C GLY A 250 -3.99 14.88 -2.19
N LEU A 251 -2.81 14.77 -1.57
CA LEU A 251 -2.61 14.09 -0.29
C LEU A 251 -3.32 14.74 0.91
N ASP A 252 -3.61 16.04 0.84
CA ASP A 252 -4.22 16.79 1.94
C ASP A 252 -5.67 16.34 2.20
N ALA A 253 -6.24 16.70 3.35
CA ALA A 253 -7.59 16.23 3.71
C ALA A 253 -8.70 16.68 2.74
N ALA A 254 -8.47 17.72 1.94
CA ALA A 254 -9.38 18.22 0.91
C ALA A 254 -8.94 17.86 -0.52
N GLY A 255 -7.85 17.11 -0.69
CA GLY A 255 -7.25 16.82 -1.99
C GLY A 255 -7.88 15.64 -2.73
N GLY A 256 -8.62 14.78 -2.02
CA GLY A 256 -9.33 13.64 -2.57
C GLY A 256 -8.42 12.46 -2.94
N TYR A 257 -7.36 12.25 -2.16
CA TYR A 257 -6.41 11.17 -2.38
C TYR A 257 -7.09 9.80 -2.39
N SER A 258 -6.72 8.97 -3.37
CA SER A 258 -7.30 7.64 -3.55
C SER A 258 -6.32 6.68 -4.20
N ILE A 259 -6.33 5.44 -3.73
CA ILE A 259 -5.48 4.37 -4.27
C ILE A 259 -6.15 3.78 -5.50
N ARG A 260 -5.38 3.67 -6.58
CA ARG A 260 -5.77 3.02 -7.82
C ARG A 260 -4.79 1.93 -8.22
N VAL A 261 -5.26 1.01 -9.07
CA VAL A 261 -4.43 -0.04 -9.63
C VAL A 261 -4.69 -0.26 -11.12
N ALA A 262 -3.64 -0.59 -11.85
CA ALA A 262 -3.65 -1.11 -13.21
C ALA A 262 -2.77 -2.37 -13.29
N ARG A 263 -2.84 -3.14 -14.37
CA ARG A 263 -2.00 -4.35 -14.53
C ARG A 263 -1.37 -4.49 -15.91
N SER A 264 -0.26 -5.23 -15.98
CA SER A 264 0.48 -5.57 -17.20
C SER A 264 1.13 -6.95 -17.06
N GLU A 265 1.31 -7.67 -18.17
CA GLU A 265 2.09 -8.93 -18.21
C GLU A 265 3.61 -8.66 -18.20
N SER A 266 4.02 -7.41 -18.41
CA SER A 266 5.42 -6.96 -18.41
C SER A 266 5.63 -5.83 -17.40
N PRO A 267 6.79 -5.77 -16.71
CA PRO A 267 7.05 -4.78 -15.67
C PRO A 267 7.06 -3.34 -16.19
N ASP A 268 7.37 -3.14 -17.48
CA ASP A 268 7.42 -1.84 -18.17
C ASP A 268 6.17 -1.54 -19.01
N GLY A 269 5.09 -2.29 -18.80
CA GLY A 269 3.82 -2.09 -19.47
C GLY A 269 3.70 -2.77 -20.85
N PRO A 270 2.68 -2.41 -21.65
CA PRO A 270 1.66 -1.40 -21.37
C PRO A 270 0.70 -1.83 -20.25
N TYR A 271 0.44 -0.92 -19.32
CA TYR A 271 -0.55 -1.14 -18.26
C TYR A 271 -1.97 -0.80 -18.73
N VAL A 272 -2.94 -1.61 -18.31
CA VAL A 272 -4.38 -1.39 -18.54
C VAL A 272 -5.15 -1.45 -17.22
N ASP A 273 -6.30 -0.77 -17.14
CA ASP A 273 -7.22 -0.86 -16.00
C ASP A 273 -8.23 -2.02 -16.13
N ALA A 274 -9.13 -2.15 -15.14
CA ALA A 274 -10.17 -3.19 -15.13
C ALA A 274 -11.14 -3.12 -16.31
N ALA A 275 -11.34 -1.93 -16.89
CA ALA A 275 -12.16 -1.71 -18.07
C ALA A 275 -11.37 -1.91 -19.39
N GLY A 276 -10.09 -2.27 -19.30
CA GLY A 276 -9.19 -2.43 -20.45
C GLY A 276 -8.69 -1.11 -21.03
N GLN A 277 -8.83 0.01 -20.32
CA GLN A 277 -8.33 1.30 -20.80
C GLN A 277 -6.81 1.35 -20.67
N PRO A 278 -6.09 1.81 -21.72
CA PRO A 278 -4.64 1.92 -21.68
C PRO A 278 -4.22 3.07 -20.76
N MET A 279 -3.42 2.78 -19.73
CA MET A 279 -3.00 3.79 -18.75
C MET A 279 -2.15 4.90 -19.35
N ILE A 280 -1.47 4.66 -20.48
CA ILE A 280 -0.70 5.70 -21.19
C ILE A 280 -1.57 6.89 -21.63
N GLU A 281 -2.89 6.70 -21.74
CA GLU A 281 -3.87 7.74 -22.08
C GLU A 281 -4.40 8.50 -20.85
N ALA A 282 -4.05 8.07 -19.63
CA ALA A 282 -4.47 8.71 -18.39
C ALA A 282 -3.68 10.00 -18.13
N GLY A 283 -4.04 11.08 -18.82
CA GLY A 283 -3.41 12.39 -18.67
C GLY A 283 -4.35 13.56 -18.97
N GLY A 284 -4.09 14.70 -18.33
CA GLY A 284 -4.78 15.96 -18.59
C GLY A 284 -4.57 16.47 -20.02
N ALA A 285 -5.48 17.31 -20.51
CA ALA A 285 -5.35 17.90 -21.84
C ALA A 285 -4.14 18.86 -21.94
N PRO A 286 -3.53 19.05 -23.12
CA PRO A 286 -2.45 20.02 -23.30
C PRO A 286 -2.84 21.42 -22.81
N GLY A 287 -1.99 22.02 -21.98
CA GLY A 287 -2.23 23.35 -21.38
C GLY A 287 -3.16 23.35 -20.16
N SER A 288 -3.65 22.19 -19.73
CA SER A 288 -4.35 22.03 -18.45
C SER A 288 -3.35 21.91 -17.28
N PHE A 289 -3.88 21.99 -16.06
CA PHE A 289 -3.12 21.81 -14.83
C PHE A 289 -4.06 21.22 -13.79
N PHE A 290 -3.70 20.07 -13.20
CA PHE A 290 -4.54 19.34 -12.25
C PHE A 290 -5.96 19.03 -12.79
N ASP A 291 -6.05 18.60 -14.06
CA ASP A 291 -7.31 18.22 -14.70
C ASP A 291 -7.78 16.83 -14.27
N ASP A 292 -8.34 16.76 -13.07
CA ASP A 292 -8.82 15.50 -12.47
C ASP A 292 -9.90 14.80 -13.31
N ARG A 293 -10.73 15.57 -14.02
CA ARG A 293 -11.82 15.02 -14.84
C ARG A 293 -11.31 14.19 -16.00
N ALA A 294 -10.11 14.51 -16.51
CA ALA A 294 -9.48 13.74 -17.56
C ALA A 294 -8.94 12.39 -17.07
N ILE A 295 -8.49 12.31 -15.82
CA ILE A 295 -7.81 11.12 -15.27
C ILE A 295 -8.71 10.22 -14.42
N GLU A 296 -9.77 10.76 -13.80
CA GLU A 296 -10.71 9.98 -12.98
C GLU A 296 -11.34 8.75 -13.68
N PRO A 297 -11.51 8.69 -15.02
CA PRO A 297 -12.04 7.50 -15.68
C PRO A 297 -11.04 6.34 -15.85
N TYR A 298 -9.78 6.48 -15.41
CA TYR A 298 -8.72 5.47 -15.59
C TYR A 298 -8.28 4.85 -14.27
N GLY A 299 -7.91 3.57 -14.32
CA GLY A 299 -7.44 2.82 -13.16
C GLY A 299 -8.59 2.33 -12.28
N ALA A 300 -8.45 1.14 -11.72
CA ALA A 300 -9.42 0.62 -10.77
C ALA A 300 -9.23 1.31 -9.41
N LYS A 301 -10.24 2.03 -8.92
CA LYS A 301 -10.19 2.75 -7.64
C LYS A 301 -10.49 1.78 -6.50
N LEU A 302 -9.45 1.45 -5.73
CA LEU A 302 -9.50 0.48 -4.64
C LEU A 302 -10.02 1.08 -3.34
N MET A 303 -9.65 2.33 -3.06
CA MET A 303 -9.97 3.01 -1.81
C MET A 303 -9.97 4.53 -1.99
N GLY A 304 -10.87 5.22 -1.30
CA GLY A 304 -10.88 6.68 -1.17
C GLY A 304 -11.58 7.08 0.13
N ASN A 305 -11.91 8.36 0.30
CA ASN A 305 -12.57 8.85 1.51
C ASN A 305 -13.84 8.07 1.83
N TYR A 306 -13.96 7.55 3.05
CA TYR A 306 -15.15 6.83 3.50
C TYR A 306 -15.36 6.95 5.02
N LEU A 307 -16.62 6.78 5.44
CA LEU A 307 -16.98 6.62 6.85
C LEU A 307 -18.12 5.60 6.98
N MET A 308 -17.79 4.44 7.54
CA MET A 308 -18.76 3.50 8.08
C MET A 308 -19.25 4.03 9.43
N ARG A 309 -20.12 5.05 9.38
CA ARG A 309 -20.58 5.80 10.55
C ARG A 309 -21.24 4.87 11.56
N ARG A 310 -20.82 4.93 12.82
CA ARG A 310 -21.44 4.18 13.91
C ARG A 310 -22.81 4.77 14.23
N GLN A 311 -23.85 3.93 14.22
CA GLN A 311 -25.22 4.33 14.53
C GLN A 311 -25.57 4.07 16.01
N LEU A 312 -26.70 4.64 16.46
CA LEU A 312 -27.22 4.33 17.80
C LEU A 312 -27.71 2.87 17.82
N GLY A 313 -27.27 2.11 18.83
CA GLY A 313 -27.61 0.69 18.97
C GLY A 313 -26.53 -0.27 18.48
N GLU A 314 -25.50 0.22 17.80
CA GLU A 314 -24.32 -0.57 17.44
C GLU A 314 -23.27 -0.57 18.57
N ALA A 315 -22.51 -1.67 18.63
CA ALA A 315 -21.39 -1.83 19.55
C ALA A 315 -20.29 -0.77 19.33
N GLY A 316 -19.45 -0.59 20.35
CA GLY A 316 -18.32 0.33 20.26
C GLY A 316 -18.61 1.79 20.60
N GLY A 317 -17.61 2.64 20.33
CA GLY A 317 -17.62 4.08 20.62
C GLY A 317 -17.18 4.93 19.44
N GLY A 318 -17.23 6.25 19.60
CA GLY A 318 -16.80 7.19 18.56
C GLY A 318 -17.76 7.27 17.36
N ILE A 319 -17.23 7.80 16.25
CA ILE A 319 -17.98 8.14 15.03
C ILE A 319 -18.10 6.98 14.03
N GLY A 320 -17.34 5.91 14.18
CA GLY A 320 -17.22 4.81 13.21
C GLY A 320 -15.82 4.66 12.63
N ASN A 321 -15.69 3.75 11.67
CA ASN A 321 -14.44 3.48 10.95
C ASN A 321 -14.40 4.31 9.67
N GLY A 322 -13.35 5.07 9.43
CA GLY A 322 -13.27 5.90 8.23
C GLY A 322 -11.91 6.54 8.02
N TYR A 323 -11.60 6.77 6.75
CA TYR A 323 -10.34 7.35 6.26
C TYR A 323 -10.62 8.58 5.41
N VAL A 324 -9.64 9.48 5.41
CA VAL A 324 -9.56 10.66 4.55
C VAL A 324 -8.22 10.63 3.86
N SER A 325 -8.23 10.83 2.55
CA SER A 325 -7.06 10.81 1.68
C SER A 325 -6.12 9.61 1.93
N PRO A 326 -6.62 8.35 1.91
CA PRO A 326 -5.74 7.19 1.99
C PRO A 326 -4.93 7.06 0.69
N GLY A 327 -3.61 6.88 0.81
CA GLY A 327 -2.77 6.68 -0.36
C GLY A 327 -1.27 6.64 -0.09
N HIS A 328 -0.52 6.84 -1.16
CA HIS A 328 0.91 6.59 -1.28
C HIS A 328 1.28 5.25 -0.68
N ASN A 329 0.76 4.19 -1.31
CA ASN A 329 0.88 2.85 -0.79
C ASN A 329 2.16 2.18 -1.30
N SER A 330 2.66 1.27 -0.49
CA SER A 330 3.40 0.10 -0.96
C SER A 330 2.52 -1.15 -0.85
N ALA A 331 3.01 -2.27 -1.38
CA ALA A 331 2.30 -3.54 -1.31
C ALA A 331 3.30 -4.69 -1.12
N TYR A 332 2.89 -5.73 -0.40
CA TYR A 332 3.75 -6.89 -0.12
C TYR A 332 3.01 -8.18 -0.43
N TYR A 333 3.69 -9.10 -1.10
CA TYR A 333 3.27 -10.49 -1.25
C TYR A 333 4.14 -11.37 -0.36
N ASP A 334 3.51 -12.09 0.57
CA ASP A 334 4.17 -13.03 1.44
C ASP A 334 4.17 -14.42 0.81
N GLU A 335 5.32 -14.86 0.28
CA GLU A 335 5.49 -16.17 -0.36
C GLU A 335 5.19 -17.34 0.59
N GLU A 336 5.39 -17.15 1.91
CA GLU A 336 5.17 -18.21 2.91
C GLU A 336 3.68 -18.50 3.12
N THR A 337 2.86 -17.45 3.05
CA THR A 337 1.42 -17.52 3.36
C THR A 337 0.52 -17.36 2.14
N GLY A 338 1.06 -16.92 1.01
CA GLY A 338 0.30 -16.55 -0.19
C GLY A 338 -0.56 -15.30 -0.01
N ARG A 339 -0.27 -14.46 0.99
CA ARG A 339 -1.09 -13.30 1.34
C ARG A 339 -0.55 -12.02 0.71
N TYR A 340 -1.47 -11.15 0.31
CA TYR A 340 -1.17 -9.81 -0.18
C TYR A 340 -1.52 -8.77 0.87
N TYR A 341 -0.68 -7.76 1.01
CA TYR A 341 -0.86 -6.66 1.95
C TYR A 341 -0.72 -5.33 1.23
N LEU A 342 -1.57 -4.37 1.59
CA LEU A 342 -1.52 -2.98 1.18
C LEU A 342 -1.12 -2.14 2.39
N ILE A 343 0.01 -1.43 2.31
CA ILE A 343 0.54 -0.59 3.38
C ILE A 343 0.51 0.84 2.88
N PHE A 344 -0.14 1.74 3.61
CA PHE A 344 -0.35 3.12 3.16
C PHE A 344 -0.48 4.07 4.34
N HIS A 345 -0.37 5.37 4.10
CA HIS A 345 -0.75 6.37 5.10
C HIS A 345 -2.17 6.85 4.85
N THR A 346 -2.85 7.29 5.90
CA THR A 346 -4.15 7.92 5.76
C THR A 346 -4.37 8.99 6.82
N ARG A 347 -5.13 10.02 6.47
CA ARG A 347 -5.76 10.94 7.42
C ARG A 347 -7.08 10.35 7.90
N PHE A 348 -7.75 11.07 8.81
CA PHE A 348 -8.97 10.59 9.44
C PHE A 348 -10.05 11.68 9.50
N PRO A 349 -11.34 11.29 9.42
CA PRO A 349 -12.44 12.21 9.59
C PRO A 349 -12.29 13.04 10.86
N TYR A 350 -12.38 14.36 10.73
CA TYR A 350 -12.32 15.32 11.83
C TYR A 350 -11.00 15.35 12.62
N ARG A 351 -9.89 14.85 12.06
CA ARG A 351 -8.54 14.95 12.66
C ARG A 351 -7.56 15.83 11.87
N GLY A 352 -8.06 16.58 10.87
CA GLY A 352 -7.23 17.45 10.03
C GLY A 352 -6.17 16.67 9.25
N GLU A 353 -4.94 17.18 9.26
CA GLU A 353 -3.79 16.59 8.54
C GLU A 353 -3.06 15.49 9.32
N HIS A 354 -3.54 15.14 10.52
CA HIS A 354 -2.96 14.02 11.27
C HIS A 354 -3.10 12.72 10.48
N HIS A 355 -1.99 12.02 10.30
CA HIS A 355 -1.93 10.76 9.55
C HIS A 355 -1.25 9.66 10.35
N GLU A 356 -1.63 8.41 10.06
CA GLU A 356 -1.02 7.20 10.61
C GLU A 356 -0.90 6.16 9.49
N VAL A 357 -0.02 5.19 9.69
CA VAL A 357 0.11 4.03 8.80
C VAL A 357 -1.06 3.08 8.99
N ARG A 358 -1.53 2.47 7.90
CA ARG A 358 -2.51 1.39 7.88
C ARG A 358 -2.04 0.25 7.02
N THR A 359 -2.36 -0.97 7.47
CA THR A 359 -2.19 -2.20 6.70
C THR A 359 -3.57 -2.79 6.46
N HIS A 360 -3.88 -3.12 5.21
CA HIS A 360 -5.07 -3.89 4.83
C HIS A 360 -4.63 -5.13 4.06
N GLN A 361 -5.27 -6.28 4.31
CA GLN A 361 -5.06 -7.44 3.46
C GLN A 361 -5.73 -7.19 2.09
N MET A 362 -5.14 -7.74 1.02
CA MET A 362 -5.74 -7.80 -0.30
C MET A 362 -5.99 -9.26 -0.70
N PHE A 363 -6.97 -9.45 -1.57
CA PHE A 363 -7.31 -10.75 -2.15
C PHE A 363 -7.47 -10.60 -3.66
N MET A 364 -7.11 -11.62 -4.43
CA MET A 364 -7.42 -11.63 -5.85
C MET A 364 -8.86 -12.10 -6.06
N ASN A 365 -9.67 -11.28 -6.73
CA ASN A 365 -11.00 -11.70 -7.16
C ASN A 365 -10.90 -12.67 -8.36
N SER A 366 -12.05 -13.23 -8.78
CA SER A 366 -12.12 -14.17 -9.89
C SER A 366 -11.69 -13.61 -11.26
N ASP A 367 -11.61 -12.29 -11.42
CA ASP A 367 -11.13 -11.62 -12.64
C ASP A 367 -9.62 -11.30 -12.57
N GLY A 368 -8.94 -11.71 -11.50
CA GLY A 368 -7.52 -11.44 -11.28
C GLY A 368 -7.24 -9.97 -10.95
N TRP A 369 -8.08 -9.33 -10.15
CA TRP A 369 -7.86 -7.99 -9.61
C TRP A 369 -7.79 -8.00 -8.09
N PRO A 370 -6.88 -7.23 -7.47
CA PRO A 370 -6.84 -7.10 -6.03
C PRO A 370 -8.09 -6.36 -5.54
N VAL A 371 -8.72 -6.92 -4.51
CA VAL A 371 -9.79 -6.30 -3.72
C VAL A 371 -9.28 -6.12 -2.29
N VAL A 372 -9.44 -4.91 -1.75
CA VAL A 372 -8.87 -4.52 -0.45
C VAL A 372 -9.87 -4.82 0.66
N ALA A 373 -9.43 -5.47 1.73
CA ALA A 373 -10.28 -5.80 2.86
C ALA A 373 -10.85 -4.51 3.53
N PRO A 374 -12.12 -4.45 3.95
CA PRO A 374 -12.70 -3.22 4.49
C PRO A 374 -12.13 -2.74 5.83
N HIS A 375 -11.62 -3.66 6.64
CA HIS A 375 -10.98 -3.35 7.91
C HIS A 375 -9.46 -3.55 7.81
N ARG A 376 -8.72 -2.85 8.68
CA ARG A 376 -7.27 -3.04 8.82
C ARG A 376 -6.95 -4.49 9.16
N TYR A 377 -5.82 -4.99 8.66
CA TYR A 377 -5.35 -6.34 8.94
C TYR A 377 -5.24 -6.59 10.43
N ALA A 378 -5.76 -7.73 10.88
CA ALA A 378 -5.84 -8.15 12.27
C ALA A 378 -5.44 -9.62 12.45
N GLY A 379 -4.76 -10.22 11.45
CA GLY A 379 -4.42 -11.65 11.43
C GLY A 379 -5.44 -12.52 10.70
N GLU A 380 -6.42 -11.93 10.01
CA GLU A 380 -7.46 -12.68 9.33
C GLU A 380 -6.93 -13.55 8.18
N SER A 381 -7.74 -14.52 7.78
CA SER A 381 -7.52 -15.35 6.60
C SER A 381 -8.86 -15.72 5.98
N ILE A 382 -8.86 -15.92 4.66
CA ILE A 382 -10.03 -16.46 3.97
C ILE A 382 -10.35 -17.83 4.57
N GLY A 383 -11.60 -17.98 5.04
CA GLY A 383 -12.19 -19.25 5.43
C GLY A 383 -13.19 -19.75 4.40
N ALA A 384 -13.91 -20.83 4.74
CA ALA A 384 -15.07 -21.29 4.01
C ALA A 384 -16.33 -20.99 4.82
N TYR A 385 -17.30 -20.34 4.20
CA TYR A 385 -18.52 -19.85 4.82
C TYR A 385 -19.75 -20.32 4.05
N THR A 386 -20.88 -20.35 4.75
CA THR A 386 -22.19 -20.60 4.15
C THR A 386 -22.96 -19.30 3.95
N VAL A 387 -23.89 -19.30 3.00
CA VAL A 387 -24.82 -18.18 2.77
C VAL A 387 -25.58 -17.81 4.05
N ALA A 388 -25.98 -18.81 4.85
CA ALA A 388 -26.71 -18.59 6.11
C ALA A 388 -25.85 -17.86 7.17
N GLU A 389 -24.57 -18.19 7.28
CA GLU A 389 -23.66 -17.50 8.19
C GLU A 389 -23.43 -16.05 7.75
N ALA A 390 -23.29 -15.84 6.45
CA ALA A 390 -23.01 -14.53 5.87
C ALA A 390 -24.24 -13.61 5.81
N ALA A 391 -25.45 -14.15 5.70
CA ALA A 391 -26.68 -13.37 5.63
C ALA A 391 -26.87 -12.47 6.86
N GLY A 392 -27.24 -11.21 6.64
CA GLY A 392 -27.27 -10.20 7.68
C GLY A 392 -27.46 -8.78 7.15
N GLU A 393 -27.44 -7.82 8.06
CA GLU A 393 -27.44 -6.39 7.74
C GLU A 393 -25.99 -5.88 7.65
N TYR A 394 -25.69 -5.11 6.62
CA TYR A 394 -24.36 -4.61 6.29
C TYR A 394 -24.40 -3.11 6.04
N LYS A 395 -23.31 -2.44 6.43
CA LYS A 395 -22.94 -1.13 5.92
C LYS A 395 -22.16 -1.28 4.63
N LEU A 396 -22.73 -0.81 3.52
CA LEU A 396 -22.16 -0.90 2.19
C LEU A 396 -21.56 0.45 1.77
N ILE A 397 -20.25 0.50 1.54
CA ILE A 397 -19.54 1.66 0.98
C ILE A 397 -19.36 1.45 -0.52
N ARG A 398 -19.64 2.49 -1.31
CA ARG A 398 -19.32 2.56 -2.75
C ARG A 398 -18.24 3.61 -2.97
N HIS A 399 -17.02 3.19 -3.32
CA HIS A 399 -15.90 4.13 -3.50
C HIS A 399 -16.00 4.95 -4.79
N GLY A 400 -16.82 4.52 -5.76
CA GLY A 400 -16.98 5.17 -7.06
C GLY A 400 -15.67 5.23 -7.86
N ARG A 401 -15.56 6.20 -8.77
CA ARG A 401 -14.35 6.42 -9.61
C ARG A 401 -13.81 7.85 -9.58
N ASP A 402 -14.53 8.75 -8.95
CA ASP A 402 -14.19 10.18 -8.85
C ASP A 402 -12.91 10.43 -8.05
N ILE A 403 -12.24 11.55 -8.33
CA ILE A 403 -11.31 12.16 -7.38
C ILE A 403 -12.12 13.15 -6.55
N SER A 404 -12.32 12.87 -5.26
CA SER A 404 -13.25 13.63 -4.43
C SER A 404 -12.82 13.67 -2.97
N ALA A 405 -12.92 14.85 -2.36
CA ALA A 405 -12.76 15.06 -0.93
C ALA A 405 -14.00 14.62 -0.12
N GLU A 406 -15.11 14.30 -0.79
CA GLU A 406 -16.35 13.87 -0.13
C GLU A 406 -16.13 12.62 0.71
N LEU A 407 -16.57 12.69 1.97
CA LEU A 407 -16.57 11.54 2.86
C LEU A 407 -17.76 10.64 2.54
N LYS A 408 -17.52 9.55 1.81
CA LYS A 408 -18.60 8.63 1.40
C LYS A 408 -19.13 7.86 2.59
N GLU A 409 -20.41 8.02 2.91
CA GLU A 409 -21.09 7.29 3.98
C GLU A 409 -21.68 5.98 3.45
N ALA A 410 -21.87 5.02 4.36
CA ALA A 410 -22.39 3.70 4.00
C ALA A 410 -23.91 3.71 3.85
N ASP A 411 -24.39 3.04 2.81
CA ASP A 411 -25.78 2.63 2.66
C ASP A 411 -26.03 1.37 3.55
N VAL A 412 -27.17 1.28 4.23
CA VAL A 412 -27.55 0.09 5.01
C VAL A 412 -28.35 -0.87 4.13
N VAL A 413 -27.82 -2.08 3.97
CA VAL A 413 -28.41 -3.14 3.15
C VAL A 413 -28.52 -4.45 3.93
N ARG A 414 -29.43 -5.32 3.51
CA ARG A 414 -29.56 -6.67 4.04
C ARG A 414 -29.26 -7.69 2.96
N LEU A 415 -28.26 -8.54 3.21
CA LEU A 415 -28.01 -9.75 2.43
C LEU A 415 -28.90 -10.86 2.98
N THR A 416 -29.88 -11.30 2.19
CA THR A 416 -30.81 -12.37 2.57
C THR A 416 -30.27 -13.75 2.22
N GLU A 417 -30.71 -14.79 2.92
CA GLU A 417 -30.35 -16.19 2.61
C GLU A 417 -30.82 -16.64 1.22
N GLY A 418 -31.87 -16.00 0.69
CA GLY A 418 -32.38 -16.25 -0.66
C GLY A 418 -31.58 -15.60 -1.78
N GLY A 419 -30.45 -14.94 -1.46
CA GLY A 419 -29.59 -14.27 -2.44
C GLY A 419 -30.08 -12.89 -2.87
N ALA A 420 -31.10 -12.31 -2.23
CA ALA A 420 -31.52 -10.93 -2.48
C ALA A 420 -30.75 -9.93 -1.59
N ILE A 421 -30.50 -8.74 -2.14
CA ILE A 421 -30.04 -7.55 -1.40
C ILE A 421 -31.25 -6.62 -1.26
N GLU A 422 -31.57 -6.23 -0.03
CA GLU A 422 -32.70 -5.37 0.33
C GLU A 422 -32.22 -4.13 1.12
N GLY A 423 -33.06 -3.10 1.25
CA GLY A 423 -32.77 -1.90 2.03
C GLY A 423 -32.63 -0.66 1.17
N GLU A 424 -31.64 0.19 1.47
CA GLU A 424 -31.39 1.44 0.74
C GLU A 424 -30.91 1.19 -0.69
N LEU A 425 -30.26 0.04 -0.91
CA LEU A 425 -29.93 -0.50 -2.23
C LEU A 425 -30.61 -1.85 -2.42
N THR A 426 -30.89 -2.18 -3.68
CA THR A 426 -31.48 -3.47 -4.06
C THR A 426 -30.59 -4.18 -5.07
N GLY A 427 -30.66 -5.51 -5.06
CA GLY A 427 -29.74 -6.32 -5.83
C GLY A 427 -29.85 -7.81 -5.57
N VAL A 428 -28.85 -8.54 -6.03
CA VAL A 428 -28.67 -9.97 -5.74
C VAL A 428 -27.23 -10.25 -5.37
N TRP A 429 -27.01 -11.30 -4.59
CA TRP A 429 -25.68 -11.75 -4.22
C TRP A 429 -25.61 -13.28 -4.22
N THR A 430 -24.44 -13.81 -4.54
CA THR A 430 -24.15 -15.24 -4.48
C THR A 430 -22.78 -15.47 -3.85
N LEU A 431 -22.66 -16.60 -3.16
CA LEU A 431 -21.41 -17.09 -2.59
C LEU A 431 -21.04 -18.41 -3.26
N THR A 432 -19.83 -18.49 -3.79
CA THR A 432 -19.25 -19.69 -4.41
C THR A 432 -17.93 -20.04 -3.70
N ASP A 433 -17.54 -21.31 -3.75
CA ASP A 433 -16.30 -21.83 -3.13
C ASP A 433 -16.11 -21.42 -1.65
N GLY A 434 -17.22 -21.18 -0.95
CA GLY A 434 -17.25 -20.77 0.45
C GLY A 434 -16.84 -19.32 0.73
N HIS A 435 -16.30 -18.57 -0.24
CA HIS A 435 -15.81 -17.21 0.01
C HIS A 435 -15.88 -16.28 -1.21
N GLN A 436 -15.93 -16.79 -2.43
CA GLN A 436 -16.02 -15.96 -3.64
C GLN A 436 -17.41 -15.32 -3.71
N ALA A 437 -17.45 -14.00 -3.67
CA ALA A 437 -18.67 -13.21 -3.62
C ALA A 437 -18.90 -12.50 -4.95
N GLU A 438 -20.06 -12.71 -5.55
CA GLU A 438 -20.57 -11.91 -6.68
C GLU A 438 -21.81 -11.16 -6.21
N LEU A 439 -21.82 -9.84 -6.41
CA LEU A 439 -22.92 -8.97 -6.04
C LEU A 439 -23.35 -8.15 -7.25
N THR A 440 -24.66 -8.11 -7.53
CA THR A 440 -25.25 -7.12 -8.43
C THR A 440 -25.94 -6.06 -7.61
N VAL A 441 -25.38 -4.86 -7.53
CA VAL A 441 -25.92 -3.74 -6.75
C VAL A 441 -26.25 -2.60 -7.68
N ALA A 442 -27.51 -2.14 -7.66
CA ALA A 442 -28.00 -1.07 -8.54
C ALA A 442 -27.71 -1.30 -10.04
N GLY A 443 -27.67 -2.56 -10.48
CA GLY A 443 -27.43 -2.95 -11.87
C GLY A 443 -25.96 -3.17 -12.26
N THR A 444 -25.00 -2.90 -11.36
CA THR A 444 -23.57 -3.16 -11.58
C THR A 444 -23.16 -4.46 -10.92
N VAL A 445 -22.41 -5.30 -11.64
CA VAL A 445 -21.84 -6.55 -11.13
C VAL A 445 -20.48 -6.27 -10.50
N TYR A 446 -20.23 -6.85 -9.33
CA TYR A 446 -18.99 -6.77 -8.57
C TYR A 446 -18.55 -8.18 -8.19
N ARG A 447 -17.26 -8.46 -8.34
CA ARG A 447 -16.64 -9.74 -7.99
C ARG A 447 -15.53 -9.54 -6.97
N GLY A 448 -15.51 -10.39 -5.95
CA GLY A 448 -14.53 -10.32 -4.88
C GLY A 448 -14.73 -11.42 -3.85
N VAL A 449 -14.52 -11.09 -2.58
CA VAL A 449 -14.49 -12.09 -1.52
C VAL A 449 -15.32 -11.67 -0.30
N LEU A 450 -15.89 -12.67 0.36
CA LEU A 450 -16.43 -12.61 1.71
C LEU A 450 -15.34 -13.08 2.69
N ILE A 451 -15.22 -12.40 3.83
CA ILE A 451 -14.21 -12.69 4.84
C ILE A 451 -14.73 -12.33 6.24
N ARG A 452 -14.20 -12.96 7.28
CA ARG A 452 -14.34 -12.46 8.66
C ARG A 452 -13.18 -11.53 9.01
N GLN A 453 -13.49 -10.36 9.55
CA GLN A 453 -12.49 -9.38 9.98
C GLN A 453 -12.80 -8.88 11.38
N TRP A 454 -11.77 -8.34 12.03
CA TRP A 454 -11.92 -7.60 13.27
C TRP A 454 -12.41 -6.17 13.01
N ASP A 455 -13.59 -5.83 13.52
CA ASP A 455 -14.03 -4.43 13.58
C ASP A 455 -13.49 -3.79 14.87
N ALA A 456 -12.43 -3.00 14.74
CA ALA A 456 -11.80 -2.30 15.85
C ALA A 456 -12.71 -1.27 16.54
N VAL A 457 -13.76 -0.77 15.87
CA VAL A 457 -14.74 0.12 16.50
C VAL A 457 -15.65 -0.68 17.42
N ALA A 458 -16.17 -1.81 16.93
CA ALA A 458 -17.05 -2.69 17.69
C ALA A 458 -16.31 -3.49 18.78
N GLY A 459 -15.02 -3.76 18.58
CA GLY A 459 -14.24 -4.66 19.43
C GLY A 459 -14.66 -6.12 19.27
N ALA A 460 -15.04 -6.53 18.05
CA ALA A 460 -15.55 -7.86 17.75
C ALA A 460 -15.21 -8.29 16.32
N GLU A 461 -15.19 -9.60 16.08
CA GLU A 461 -15.18 -10.14 14.73
C GLU A 461 -16.54 -9.95 14.05
N THR A 462 -16.51 -9.64 12.76
CA THR A 462 -17.71 -9.48 11.93
C THR A 462 -17.46 -10.02 10.52
N PHE A 463 -18.54 -10.29 9.80
CA PHE A 463 -18.44 -10.58 8.37
C PHE A 463 -18.26 -9.29 7.57
N ALA A 464 -17.39 -9.35 6.57
CA ALA A 464 -17.16 -8.29 5.62
C ALA A 464 -17.10 -8.88 4.20
N PHE A 465 -17.35 -8.04 3.20
CA PHE A 465 -17.05 -8.36 1.81
C PHE A 465 -16.34 -7.19 1.14
N THR A 466 -15.55 -7.50 0.13
CA THR A 466 -14.91 -6.52 -0.75
C THR A 466 -14.99 -7.04 -2.18
N ALA A 467 -15.37 -6.17 -3.12
CA ALA A 467 -15.54 -6.56 -4.51
C ALA A 467 -15.27 -5.39 -5.45
N LEU A 468 -14.87 -5.71 -6.68
CA LEU A 468 -14.57 -4.75 -7.74
C LEU A 468 -15.46 -5.03 -8.95
N SER A 469 -15.95 -3.97 -9.60
CA SER A 469 -16.66 -4.11 -10.88
C SER A 469 -15.69 -4.17 -12.06
N GLU A 470 -16.20 -4.60 -13.22
CA GLU A 470 -15.46 -4.53 -14.50
C GLU A 470 -15.11 -3.09 -14.91
N GLN A 471 -15.74 -2.08 -14.28
CA GLN A 471 -15.41 -0.67 -14.49
C GLN A 471 -14.41 -0.14 -13.46
N GLY A 472 -13.85 -1.00 -12.59
CA GLY A 472 -12.88 -0.59 -11.59
C GLY A 472 -13.48 0.21 -10.43
N GLU A 473 -14.75 -0.04 -10.09
CA GLU A 473 -15.40 0.54 -8.90
C GLU A 473 -15.37 -0.46 -7.75
N ALA A 474 -14.77 -0.08 -6.61
CA ALA A 474 -14.77 -0.91 -5.41
C ALA A 474 -16.03 -0.69 -4.56
N ILE A 475 -16.57 -1.78 -4.04
CA ILE A 475 -17.58 -1.79 -2.97
C ILE A 475 -17.09 -2.61 -1.80
N TRP A 476 -17.41 -2.15 -0.60
CA TRP A 476 -17.16 -2.84 0.65
C TRP A 476 -18.46 -3.03 1.41
N GLY A 477 -18.53 -4.12 2.17
CA GLY A 477 -19.58 -4.35 3.15
C GLY A 477 -18.97 -4.73 4.49
N SER A 478 -19.52 -4.20 5.58
CA SER A 478 -19.22 -4.67 6.94
C SER A 478 -20.52 -4.94 7.68
N ARG A 479 -20.69 -6.15 8.20
CA ARG A 479 -21.91 -6.57 8.88
C ARG A 479 -22.05 -5.82 10.20
N THR A 480 -23.25 -5.30 10.47
CA THR A 480 -23.51 -4.52 11.68
C THR A 480 -23.38 -5.40 12.92
N VAL A 481 -22.67 -4.89 13.93
CA VAL A 481 -22.51 -5.54 15.25
C VAL A 481 -23.41 -4.81 16.25
N PRO A 482 -24.51 -5.41 16.71
CA PRO A 482 -25.41 -4.78 17.68
C PRO A 482 -24.74 -4.67 19.05
N ARG A 483 -25.13 -3.66 19.82
CA ARG A 483 -24.74 -3.53 21.22
C ARG A 483 -25.50 -4.57 22.06
N GLU A 484 -24.76 -5.28 22.92
CA GLU A 484 -25.32 -6.20 23.92
C GLU A 484 -26.13 -5.50 25.01
#